data_AF-A0A2Z6EZF4-F1
#
_entry.id   AF-A0A2Z6EZF4-F1
#
_cell.length_a   1.000
_cell.length_b   1.000
_cell.length_c   1.000
_cell.angle_alpha   90.00
_cell.angle_beta   90.00
_cell.angle_gamma   90.00
#
_symmetry.space_group_name_H-M   'P 1'
#
loop_
_entity.id
_entity.type
_entity.pdbx_description
1 polymer ?
#
loop_
_entity_poly.entity_id
_entity_poly.type
_entity_poly.pdbx_seq_one_letter_code
_entity_poly.pdbx_strand_id
1 'polypeptide(L)' 'MPEISRFFGIVIRMYFEDHNPPHVHVEYQGDRAIFDFEGNILKGGLSSRTAVKLVREWIDLRAVSGHSVTYYLN' A
#
# COMPACT_ATOMS: atom_id res chain seq x y z
N MET A 1 5.50 -8.26 -8.45
CA MET A 1 4.40 -7.58 -7.71
C MET A 1 3.61 -6.74 -8.71
N PRO A 2 2.38 -7.15 -9.09
CA PRO A 2 1.51 -6.31 -9.91
C PRO A 2 1.24 -4.95 -9.25
N GLU A 3 1.11 -3.92 -10.07
CA GLU A 3 0.62 -2.61 -9.65
C GLU A 3 -0.88 -2.68 -9.43
N ILE A 4 -1.32 -2.30 -8.24
CA ILE A 4 -2.73 -2.32 -7.85
C ILE A 4 -3.33 -0.91 -7.78
N SER A 5 -2.48 0.12 -7.72
CA SER A 5 -2.92 1.52 -7.75
C SER A 5 -1.78 2.48 -8.05
N ARG A 6 -2.12 3.62 -8.66
CA ARG A 6 -1.22 4.75 -8.87
C ARG A 6 -1.96 6.07 -8.77
N PHE A 7 -1.39 7.01 -8.03
CA PHE A 7 -1.94 8.35 -7.85
C PHE A 7 -0.85 9.33 -7.43
N PHE A 8 -0.87 10.57 -7.93
CA PHE A 8 0.12 11.62 -7.59
C PHE A 8 1.61 11.18 -7.72
N GLY A 9 1.91 10.18 -8.57
CA GLY A 9 3.25 9.60 -8.69
C GLY A 9 3.61 8.56 -7.63
N ILE A 10 2.72 8.27 -6.69
CA ILE A 10 2.78 7.17 -5.73
C ILE A 10 2.36 5.89 -6.46
N VAL A 11 3.20 4.87 -6.41
CA VAL A 11 2.92 3.56 -7.02
C VAL A 11 2.77 2.53 -5.93
N ILE A 12 1.63 1.83 -5.91
CA ILE A 12 1.33 0.79 -4.93
C ILE A 12 1.28 -0.56 -5.63
N ARG A 13 2.07 -1.50 -5.11
CA ARG A 13 2.18 -2.87 -5.60
C ARG A 13 1.94 -3.84 -4.47
N MET A 14 1.38 -5.00 -4.80
CA MET A 14 1.17 -6.07 -3.84
C MET A 14 1.34 -7.41 -4.56
N TYR A 15 1.77 -8.44 -3.85
CA TYR A 15 1.69 -9.83 -4.31
C TYR A 15 0.90 -10.61 -3.27
N PHE A 16 -0.21 -11.22 -3.67
CA PHE A 16 -1.16 -11.84 -2.73
C PHE A 16 -0.55 -13.05 -2.00
N GLU A 17 0.42 -13.72 -2.62
CA GLU A 17 1.05 -14.93 -2.08
C GLU A 17 2.31 -14.64 -1.24
N ASP A 18 2.68 -13.36 -1.07
CA ASP A 18 3.91 -12.97 -0.38
C ASP A 18 3.63 -12.74 1.10
N HIS A 19 3.75 -13.83 1.87
CA HIS A 19 3.79 -13.96 3.33
C HIS A 19 2.77 -13.20 4.19
N ASN A 20 2.25 -13.88 5.22
CA ASN A 20 1.47 -13.25 6.29
C ASN A 20 2.40 -12.48 7.26
N PRO A 21 2.10 -11.23 7.66
CA PRO A 21 0.91 -10.44 7.33
C PRO A 21 0.95 -9.78 5.94
N PRO A 22 -0.22 -9.59 5.30
CA PRO A 22 -0.31 -8.90 4.02
C PRO A 22 0.21 -7.47 4.15
N HIS A 23 0.94 -7.01 3.14
CA HIS A 23 1.55 -5.68 3.10
C HIS A 23 1.58 -5.13 1.67
N VAL A 24 1.77 -3.82 1.54
CA VAL A 24 1.90 -3.15 0.24
C VAL A 24 3.28 -2.52 0.08
N HIS A 25 3.80 -2.60 -1.14
CA HIS A 25 5.03 -1.95 -1.55
C HIS A 25 4.70 -0.62 -2.20
N VAL A 26 5.27 0.46 -1.66
CA VAL A 26 5.02 1.82 -2.11
C VAL A 26 6.31 2.43 -2.63
N GLU A 27 6.23 3.09 -3.78
CA GLU A 27 7.32 3.85 -4.38
C GLU A 27 6.87 5.28 -4.69
N TYR A 28 7.70 6.26 -4.34
CA TYR A 28 7.45 7.68 -4.62
C TYR A 28 8.76 8.45 -4.72
N GLN A 29 9.01 9.12 -5.85
CA GLN A 29 10.21 9.95 -6.07
C GLN A 29 11.55 9.24 -5.76
N GLY A 30 11.63 7.93 -6.01
CA GLY A 30 12.81 7.12 -5.72
C GLY A 30 12.84 6.51 -4.30
N ASP A 31 12.02 7.02 -3.38
CA ASP A 31 11.82 6.43 -2.06
C ASP A 31 10.96 5.17 -2.15
N ARG A 32 11.23 4.23 -1.23
CA ARG A 32 10.50 2.96 -1.14
C ARG A 32 10.13 2.67 0.31
N ALA A 33 8.90 2.25 0.52
CA ALA A 33 8.39 1.84 1.82
C ALA A 33 7.48 0.62 1.70
N ILE A 34 7.45 -0.19 2.75
CA ILE A 34 6.49 -1.28 2.92
C ILE A 34 5.53 -0.87 4.03
N PHE A 35 4.24 -0.89 3.74
CA PHE A 35 3.18 -0.60 4.71
C PHE A 35 2.37 -1.85 5.03
N ASP A 36 2.01 -2.03 6.29
CA ASP A 36 0.91 -2.94 6.66
C ASP A 36 -0.46 -2.31 6.34
N PHE A 37 -1.53 -3.07 6.54
CA PHE A 37 -2.90 -2.57 6.34
C PHE A 37 -3.44 -1.75 7.52
N GLU A 38 -2.62 -1.47 8.54
CA GLU A 38 -2.90 -0.50 9.60
C GLU A 38 -2.22 0.86 9.34
N GLY A 39 -1.47 0.97 8.23
CA GLY A 39 -0.78 2.20 7.84
C GLY A 39 0.58 2.41 8.54
N ASN A 40 1.10 1.41 9.24
CA ASN A 40 2.45 1.45 9.79
C ASN A 40 3.47 1.11 8.70
N ILE A 41 4.65 1.71 8.80
CA ILE A 41 5.77 1.39 7.91
C ILE A 41 6.54 0.22 8.53
N LEU A 42 6.57 -0.91 7.84
CA LEU A 42 7.31 -2.10 8.22
C LEU A 42 8.79 -2.02 7.81
N LYS A 43 9.07 -1.38 6.66
CA LYS A 43 10.43 -1.24 6.11
C LYS A 43 10.55 -0.03 5.21
N GLY A 44 11.73 0.60 5.21
CA GLY A 44 12.02 1.76 4.37
C GLY A 44 11.30 3.01 4.87
N GLY A 45 10.97 3.93 3.96
CA GLY A 45 10.30 5.17 4.30
C GLY A 45 10.08 6.04 3.08
N LEU A 46 9.14 6.98 3.19
CA LEU A 46 8.95 8.04 2.21
C LEU A 46 9.29 9.37 2.88
N SER A 47 10.18 10.15 2.25
CA SER A 47 10.63 11.45 2.77
C SER A 47 9.48 12.48 2.77
N SER A 48 8.55 12.34 1.83
CA SER A 48 7.35 13.19 1.75
C SER A 48 6.28 12.76 2.76
N ARG A 49 6.07 13.61 3.78
CA ARG A 49 4.99 13.42 4.76
C ARG A 49 3.60 13.36 4.11
N THR A 50 3.38 14.14 3.06
CA THR A 50 2.13 14.13 2.30
C THR A 50 1.93 12.78 1.60
N ALA A 51 2.98 12.21 1.01
CA ALA A 51 2.89 10.89 0.39
C ALA A 51 2.57 9.80 1.43
N VAL A 52 3.20 9.83 2.61
CA VAL A 52 2.87 8.92 3.72
C VAL A 52 1.40 9.04 4.10
N LYS A 53 0.89 10.27 4.26
CA LYS A 53 -0.52 10.51 4.60
C LYS A 53 -1.47 9.95 3.55
N LEU A 54 -1.22 10.23 2.27
CA LEU A 54 -2.08 9.77 1.17
C LEU A 54 -2.08 8.24 1.04
N VAL A 55 -0.96 7.58 1.30
CA VAL A 55 -0.88 6.11 1.34
C VAL A 55 -1.73 5.55 2.47
N ARG A 56 -1.68 6.16 3.67
CA ARG A 56 -2.53 5.74 4.80
C ARG A 56 -4.01 5.92 4.50
N GLU A 57 -4.41 7.04 3.93
CA GLU A 57 -5.81 7.26 3.50
C GLU A 57 -6.24 6.22 2.45
N TRP A 58 -5.34 5.87 1.52
CA TRP A 58 -5.59 4.81 0.53
C TRP A 58 -5.78 3.44 1.18
N ILE A 59 -5.01 3.15 2.24
CA ILE A 59 -5.12 1.93 3.05
C ILE A 59 -6.46 1.92 3.79
N ASP A 60 -6.80 3.00 4.51
CA ASP A 60 -8.03 3.10 5.30
C ASP A 60 -9.28 2.88 4.44
N LEU A 61 -9.33 3.49 3.25
CA LEU A 61 -10.44 3.29 2.29
C LEU A 61 -10.61 1.84 1.85
N ARG A 62 -9.54 1.04 1.87
CA ARG A 62 -9.54 -0.37 1.48
C ARG A 62 -9.68 -1.32 2.66
N ALA A 63 -9.20 -0.94 3.84
CA ALA A 63 -9.33 -1.70 5.08
C ALA A 63 -10.77 -1.62 5.64
N VAL A 64 -11.45 -0.48 5.48
CA VAL A 64 -12.84 -0.28 5.93
C VAL A 64 -13.85 -1.03 5.05
N SER A 65 -13.42 -1.52 3.88
CA SER A 65 -14.20 -2.45 3.07
C SER A 65 -14.08 -3.85 3.65
N GLY A 66 -14.77 -4.10 4.78
CA GLY A 66 -14.87 -5.40 5.47
C GLY A 66 -15.58 -6.48 4.67
N HIS A 67 -15.20 -6.68 3.42
CA HIS A 67 -15.45 -7.88 2.66
C HIS A 67 -14.07 -8.39 2.25
N SER A 68 -13.78 -9.61 2.70
CA SER A 68 -12.68 -10.48 2.31
C SER A 68 -11.95 -10.04 1.04
N VAL A 69 -10.61 -10.08 1.10
CA VAL A 69 -9.61 -9.80 0.04
C VAL A 69 -9.76 -10.75 -1.17
N THR A 70 -10.98 -10.92 -1.66
CA THR A 70 -11.41 -11.88 -2.69
C THR A 70 -12.06 -11.19 -3.89
N TYR A 71 -12.31 -9.87 -3.84
CA TYR A 71 -13.14 -9.19 -4.85
C TYR A 71 -12.42 -8.26 -5.82
N TYR A 72 -11.09 -8.15 -5.77
CA TYR A 72 -10.35 -7.30 -6.71
C TYR A 72 -9.81 -8.03 -7.95
N LEU A 73 -10.17 -9.30 -8.16
CA LEU A 73 -9.81 -10.07 -9.36
C LEU A 73 -10.99 -10.94 -9.84
N ASN A 74 -11.94 -10.29 -10.51
CA ASN A 74 -12.69 -10.83 -11.65
C ASN A 74 -12.85 -9.71 -12.67
#